data_AF-A0A0N4UTY1-F1
#
_entry.id   AF-A0A0N4UTY1-F1
#
_cell.length_a   1.000
_cell.length_b   1.000
_cell.length_c   1.000
_cell.angle_alpha   90.00
_cell.angle_beta   90.00
_cell.angle_gamma   90.00
#
_symmetry.space_group_name_H-M   'P 1'
#
loop_
_entity.id
_entity.type
_entity.pdbx_description
1 polymer ?
#
loop_
_entity_poly.entity_id
_entity_poly.type
_entity_poly.pdbx_seq_one_letter_code
_entity_poly.pdbx_strand_id
1 'polypeptide(L)'
;MVRGIKWVDEVVEGAPYVTTVKTLDKYGCDFCVHGDDITLTAEGVDTYEEVKRCGRYKECPRTAGVSTTDLVGRMLLLTKTHHVRGDELDVESRERAQSLSTVWITFLIGNEAVSPWTRVSHFFPTTQTLIQFAEGLPPAPGDVVIYACGAFDLFHIGHLCFLEEARKLGDYLIVGIHTDQVVNEYKGGNHPIMSLHERVLSVLAYKPVSEVVIGAPYMITEDLIRRFNVQVVVHGSRTAQNQYVDMPDPFKIPKEMGIFQL
;
A
#
# COMPACT_ATOMS: atom_id res chain seq x y z
N MET A 1 12.98 -2.20 1.37
CA MET A 1 11.68 -1.64 1.78
C MET A 1 11.85 -0.28 2.45
N VAL A 2 12.30 -0.21 3.71
CA VAL A 2 12.42 1.07 4.45
C VAL A 2 13.17 2.16 3.69
N ARG A 3 14.34 1.83 3.11
CA ARG A 3 15.17 2.76 2.30
C ARG A 3 14.43 3.39 1.09
N GLY A 4 13.42 2.69 0.57
CA GLY A 4 12.64 3.12 -0.59
C GLY A 4 11.51 4.10 -0.25
N ILE A 5 11.15 4.26 1.03
CA ILE A 5 10.13 5.22 1.47
C ILE A 5 10.73 6.64 1.36
N LYS A 6 9.99 7.58 0.77
CA LYS A 6 10.53 8.89 0.39
C LYS A 6 10.93 9.81 1.53
N TRP A 7 10.37 9.63 2.72
CA TRP A 7 10.74 10.38 3.92
C TRP A 7 11.96 9.81 4.65
N VAL A 8 12.50 8.67 4.20
CA VAL A 8 13.67 8.04 4.82
C VAL A 8 14.92 8.44 4.04
N ASP A 9 15.82 9.20 4.66
CA ASP A 9 17.10 9.58 4.07
C ASP A 9 18.10 8.40 4.10
N GLU A 10 18.30 7.82 5.29
CA GLU A 10 19.25 6.73 5.53
C GLU A 10 18.64 5.62 6.39
N VAL A 11 19.23 4.42 6.30
CA VAL A 11 18.83 3.25 7.09
C VAL A 11 20.04 2.73 7.83
N VAL A 12 19.94 2.69 9.16
CA VAL A 12 20.93 2.07 10.04
C VAL A 12 20.59 0.59 10.23
N GLU A 13 21.45 -0.28 9.75
CA GLU A 13 21.33 -1.73 9.94
C GLU A 13 21.88 -2.14 11.32
N GLY A 14 21.29 -3.18 11.92
CA GLY A 14 21.70 -3.66 13.24
C GLY A 14 21.45 -2.67 14.38
N ALA A 15 20.44 -1.81 14.24
CA ALA A 15 20.02 -0.92 15.31
C ALA A 15 19.59 -1.72 16.57
N PRO A 16 19.93 -1.27 17.79
CA PRO A 16 19.47 -1.92 19.02
C PRO A 16 17.94 -1.94 19.11
N TYR A 17 17.39 -2.97 19.78
CA TYR A 17 15.94 -3.13 19.92
C TYR A 17 15.27 -1.96 20.67
N VAL A 18 15.93 -1.47 21.73
CA VAL A 18 15.47 -0.31 22.51
C VAL A 18 16.28 0.92 22.10
N THR A 19 15.59 2.04 21.87
CA THR A 19 16.23 3.32 21.58
C THR A 19 16.91 3.85 22.84
N THR A 20 18.19 4.23 22.74
CA THR A 20 18.96 4.80 23.85
C THR A 20 19.52 6.15 23.45
N VAL A 21 19.83 7.00 24.45
CA VAL A 21 20.47 8.31 24.22
C VAL A 21 21.81 8.13 23.48
N LYS A 22 22.56 7.09 23.84
CA LYS A 22 23.82 6.71 23.16
C LYS A 22 23.63 6.45 21.66
N THR A 23 22.55 5.78 21.27
CA THR A 23 22.26 5.54 19.85
C THR A 23 21.96 6.85 19.14
N LEU A 24 21.18 7.75 19.74
CA LEU A 24 20.87 9.06 19.16
C LEU A 24 22.14 9.90 18.98
N ASP A 25 23.01 9.94 19.98
CA ASP A 25 24.27 10.68 19.92
C ASP A 25 25.22 10.13 18.86
N LYS A 26 25.28 8.80 18.72
CA LYS A 26 26.12 8.13 17.71
C LYS A 26 25.79 8.59 16.29
N TYR A 27 24.52 8.84 15.99
CA TYR A 27 24.05 9.24 14.67
C TYR A 27 23.67 10.73 14.59
N GLY A 28 23.96 11.52 15.64
CA GLY A 28 23.66 12.95 15.67
C GLY A 28 22.17 13.28 15.58
N CYS A 29 21.28 12.39 16.04
CA CYS A 29 19.83 12.62 16.02
C CYS A 29 19.39 13.46 17.23
N ASP A 30 18.60 14.51 17.01
CA ASP A 30 18.11 15.36 18.11
C ASP A 30 17.15 14.61 19.03
N PHE A 31 16.22 13.84 18.47
CA PHE A 31 15.21 13.07 19.19
C PHE A 31 14.77 11.83 18.39
N CYS A 32 14.11 10.88 19.04
CA CYS A 32 13.38 9.80 18.38
C CYS A 32 11.88 10.08 18.31
N VAL A 33 11.21 9.42 17.36
CA VAL A 33 9.76 9.44 17.20
C VAL A 33 9.25 8.00 17.26
N HIS A 34 8.22 7.76 18.08
CA HIS A 34 7.55 6.46 18.22
C HIS A 34 6.03 6.65 18.24
N GLY A 35 5.29 5.55 18.08
CA GLY A 35 3.84 5.55 18.32
C GLY A 35 3.49 5.76 19.79
N ASP A 36 2.20 5.92 20.06
CA ASP A 36 1.60 6.11 21.38
C ASP A 36 1.28 4.78 22.12
N ASP A 37 1.93 3.68 21.72
CA ASP A 37 1.74 2.37 22.34
C ASP A 37 2.27 2.35 23.80
N ILE A 38 1.59 1.60 24.66
CA ILE A 38 2.03 1.37 26.05
C ILE A 38 3.30 0.50 26.03
N THR A 39 4.41 1.04 26.52
CA THR A 39 5.74 0.41 26.45
C THR A 39 6.38 0.28 27.82
N LEU A 40 5.88 -0.64 28.65
CA LEU A 40 6.37 -0.87 30.02
C LEU A 40 7.18 -2.16 30.13
N THR A 41 8.18 -2.17 31.00
CA THR A 41 8.87 -3.39 31.45
C THR A 41 7.98 -4.21 32.39
N ALA A 42 8.42 -5.42 32.77
CA ALA A 42 7.70 -6.28 33.71
C ALA A 42 7.50 -5.62 35.08
N GLU A 43 8.38 -4.69 35.45
CA GLU A 43 8.34 -3.91 36.69
C GLU A 43 7.48 -2.64 36.56
N GLY A 44 6.88 -2.39 35.39
CA GLY A 44 6.03 -1.22 35.13
C GLY A 44 6.83 0.06 34.82
N VAL A 45 8.11 -0.05 34.48
CA VAL A 45 8.96 1.10 34.11
C VAL A 45 8.86 1.34 32.60
N ASP A 46 8.85 2.61 32.17
CA ASP A 46 8.81 2.94 30.75
C ASP A 46 10.09 2.48 30.02
N THR A 47 9.92 1.75 28.92
CA THR A 47 11.02 1.21 28.10
C THR A 47 11.94 2.33 27.57
N TYR A 48 11.39 3.54 27.38
CA TYR A 48 12.09 4.72 26.88
C TYR A 48 12.33 5.77 27.97
N GLU A 49 12.27 5.42 29.26
CA GLU A 49 12.43 6.34 30.39
C GLU A 49 13.67 7.25 30.24
N GLU A 50 14.81 6.67 29.88
CA GLU A 50 16.08 7.40 29.69
C GLU A 50 15.93 8.52 28.65
N VAL A 51 15.37 8.20 27.48
CA VAL A 51 15.24 9.13 26.35
C VAL A 51 14.18 10.19 26.64
N LYS A 52 13.07 9.81 27.29
CA LYS A 52 12.01 10.72 27.74
C LYS A 52 12.53 11.72 28.78
N ARG A 53 13.32 11.27 29.77
CA ARG A 53 13.94 12.13 30.79
C ARG A 53 14.90 13.16 30.18
N CYS A 54 15.57 12.82 29.09
CA CYS A 54 16.41 13.75 28.34
C CYS A 54 15.64 14.71 27.42
N GLY A 55 14.31 14.62 27.34
CA GLY A 55 13.49 15.46 26.47
C GLY A 55 13.63 15.15 24.97
N ARG A 56 14.16 13.98 24.62
CA ARG A 56 14.52 13.57 23.25
C ARG A 56 13.58 12.50 22.68
N TYR A 57 12.34 12.46 23.16
CA TYR A 57 11.30 11.54 22.71
C TYR A 57 10.08 12.34 22.22
N LYS A 58 9.55 11.96 21.06
CA LYS A 58 8.33 12.52 20.46
C LYS A 58 7.38 11.39 20.09
N GLU A 59 6.09 11.68 20.14
CA GLU A 59 5.04 10.73 19.79
C GLU A 59 4.37 11.13 18.47
N CYS A 60 4.04 10.15 17.64
CA CYS A 60 3.16 10.32 16.50
C CYS A 60 1.88 9.51 16.69
N PRO A 61 0.72 10.03 16.24
CA PRO A 61 -0.54 9.31 16.38
C PRO A 61 -0.55 8.06 15.51
N ARG A 62 -1.17 7.00 16.02
CA ARG A 62 -1.39 5.77 15.26
C ARG A 62 -2.14 6.02 13.95
N THR A 63 -1.67 5.44 12.86
CA THR A 63 -2.37 5.49 11.56
C THR A 63 -3.66 4.69 11.63
N ALA A 64 -4.79 5.35 11.42
CA ALA A 64 -6.10 4.71 11.45
C ALA A 64 -6.31 3.77 10.25
N GLY A 65 -6.99 2.65 10.49
CA GLY A 65 -7.52 1.80 9.43
C GLY A 65 -6.59 0.68 8.94
N VAL A 66 -5.38 0.54 9.47
CA VAL A 66 -4.45 -0.55 9.10
C VAL A 66 -3.62 -1.00 10.30
N SER A 67 -3.40 -2.31 10.41
CA SER A 67 -2.41 -2.91 11.31
C SER A 67 -1.93 -4.25 10.73
N THR A 68 -0.79 -4.76 11.21
CA THR A 68 -0.28 -6.07 10.77
C THR A 68 -1.25 -7.20 11.12
N THR A 69 -1.82 -7.18 12.32
CA THR A 69 -2.83 -8.17 12.75
C THR A 69 -4.09 -8.12 11.89
N ASP A 70 -4.57 -6.92 11.55
CA ASP A 70 -5.69 -6.75 10.61
C ASP A 70 -5.36 -7.39 9.26
N LEU A 71 -4.23 -7.03 8.64
CA LEU A 71 -3.82 -7.59 7.34
C LEU A 71 -3.67 -9.13 7.38
N VAL A 72 -3.10 -9.69 8.45
CA VAL A 72 -3.04 -11.14 8.65
C VAL A 72 -4.46 -11.72 8.74
N GLY A 73 -5.37 -11.08 9.46
CA GLY A 73 -6.78 -11.44 9.48
C GLY A 73 -7.39 -11.48 8.08
N ARG A 74 -7.17 -10.46 7.25
CA ARG A 74 -7.65 -10.42 5.85
C ARG A 74 -7.11 -11.56 5.00
N MET A 75 -5.85 -11.93 5.19
CA MET A 75 -5.23 -13.06 4.51
C MET A 75 -5.85 -14.40 4.94
N LEU A 76 -6.09 -14.58 6.24
CA LEU A 76 -6.61 -15.83 6.80
C LEU A 76 -8.11 -16.02 6.58
N LEU A 77 -8.88 -14.94 6.53
CA LEU A 77 -10.34 -14.99 6.39
C LEU A 77 -10.75 -15.63 5.06
N LEU A 78 -9.97 -15.44 3.99
CA LEU A 78 -10.29 -15.91 2.63
C LEU A 78 -11.72 -15.53 2.17
N THR A 79 -12.35 -14.54 2.81
CA THR A 79 -13.73 -14.11 2.51
C THR A 79 -13.73 -12.94 1.54
N LYS A 80 -14.75 -12.88 0.68
CA LYS A 80 -15.00 -11.77 -0.25
C LYS A 80 -15.90 -10.68 0.36
N THR A 81 -16.36 -10.86 1.60
CA THR A 81 -17.38 -10.01 2.23
C THR A 81 -16.98 -8.53 2.33
N HIS A 82 -15.68 -8.25 2.35
CA HIS A 82 -15.16 -6.88 2.36
C HIS A 82 -15.27 -6.14 1.03
N HIS A 83 -15.64 -6.83 -0.05
CA HIS A 83 -15.85 -6.26 -1.38
C HIS A 83 -17.33 -6.05 -1.72
N VAL A 84 -18.25 -6.64 -0.94
CA VAL A 84 -19.68 -6.68 -1.29
C VAL A 84 -20.44 -5.56 -0.59
N ARG A 85 -21.12 -4.73 -1.38
CA ARG A 85 -22.12 -3.79 -0.86
C ARG A 85 -23.42 -4.57 -0.57
N GLY A 86 -23.73 -4.76 0.70
CA GLY A 86 -25.08 -4.94 1.26
C GLY A 86 -25.93 -6.13 0.81
N ASP A 87 -26.23 -6.26 -0.48
CA ASP A 87 -27.38 -7.03 -0.99
C ASP A 87 -27.00 -8.30 -1.79
N GLU A 88 -25.72 -8.57 -2.06
CA GLU A 88 -25.29 -9.66 -2.97
C GLU A 88 -24.51 -10.81 -2.31
N LEU A 89 -24.59 -10.98 -0.98
CA LEU A 89 -23.91 -12.08 -0.29
C LEU A 89 -24.79 -13.35 -0.21
N ASP A 90 -24.30 -14.47 -0.74
CA ASP A 90 -24.93 -15.78 -0.56
C ASP A 90 -24.88 -16.23 0.91
N VAL A 91 -25.82 -17.10 1.29
CA VAL A 91 -26.05 -17.53 2.68
C VAL A 91 -24.87 -18.30 3.29
N GLU A 92 -24.13 -19.08 2.48
CA GLU A 92 -23.00 -19.89 2.97
C GLU A 92 -21.75 -19.02 3.20
N SER A 93 -21.46 -18.11 2.25
CA SER A 93 -20.45 -17.06 2.42
C SER A 93 -20.77 -16.18 3.62
N ARG A 94 -22.07 -15.98 3.89
CA ARG A 94 -22.54 -15.30 5.10
C ARG A 94 -22.18 -16.07 6.37
N GLU A 95 -22.58 -17.32 6.50
CA GLU A 95 -22.33 -18.11 7.72
C GLU A 95 -20.83 -18.28 8.04
N ARG A 96 -19.96 -18.45 7.03
CA ARG A 96 -18.50 -18.51 7.23
C ARG A 96 -17.90 -17.18 7.71
N ALA A 97 -18.37 -16.06 7.16
CA ALA A 97 -17.93 -14.75 7.62
C ALA A 97 -18.37 -14.50 9.07
N GLN A 98 -19.56 -14.96 9.48
CA GLN A 98 -20.03 -14.87 10.87
C GLN A 98 -19.16 -15.67 11.84
N SER A 99 -18.81 -16.92 11.50
CA SER A 99 -18.07 -17.79 12.44
C SER A 99 -16.63 -17.33 12.67
N LEU A 100 -15.94 -16.82 11.64
CA LEU A 100 -14.55 -16.36 11.76
C LEU A 100 -14.43 -14.93 12.31
N SER A 101 -15.39 -14.05 12.00
CA SER A 101 -15.38 -12.66 12.49
C SER A 101 -15.77 -12.57 13.97
N THR A 102 -16.83 -13.28 14.41
CA THR A 102 -17.37 -13.11 15.77
C THR A 102 -16.39 -13.57 16.85
N VAL A 103 -15.57 -14.61 16.60
CA VAL A 103 -14.62 -15.12 17.60
C VAL A 103 -13.37 -14.23 17.73
N TRP A 104 -12.83 -13.74 16.61
CA TRP A 104 -11.61 -12.93 16.63
C TRP A 104 -11.86 -11.44 16.92
N ILE A 105 -12.96 -10.86 16.43
CA ILE A 105 -13.33 -9.45 16.68
C ILE A 105 -13.73 -9.26 18.14
N THR A 106 -14.55 -10.16 18.71
CA THR A 106 -14.93 -10.05 20.13
C THR A 106 -13.71 -10.13 21.06
N PHE A 107 -12.67 -10.86 20.68
CA PHE A 107 -11.43 -10.96 21.46
C PHE A 107 -10.52 -9.73 21.32
N LEU A 108 -10.59 -9.00 20.20
CA LEU A 108 -9.65 -7.91 19.88
C LEU A 108 -10.20 -6.50 20.11
N ILE A 109 -11.50 -6.25 19.97
CA ILE A 109 -12.04 -4.86 19.89
C ILE A 109 -13.14 -4.54 20.90
N GLY A 110 -13.50 -5.47 21.79
CA GLY A 110 -14.54 -5.24 22.79
C GLY A 110 -15.95 -5.15 22.17
N ASN A 111 -16.96 -5.30 23.03
CA ASN A 111 -18.34 -5.64 22.67
C ASN A 111 -19.17 -4.47 22.11
N GLU A 112 -18.54 -3.49 21.46
CA GLU A 112 -19.25 -2.36 20.86
C GLU A 112 -19.66 -2.68 19.42
N ALA A 113 -20.95 -2.56 19.17
CA ALA A 113 -21.66 -3.03 17.98
C ALA A 113 -21.12 -2.46 16.67
N VAL A 114 -20.26 -3.23 16.00
CA VAL A 114 -19.88 -3.00 14.60
C VAL A 114 -20.30 -4.24 13.82
N SER A 115 -21.16 -4.03 12.83
CA SER A 115 -21.61 -5.08 11.91
C SER A 115 -20.40 -5.81 11.30
N PRO A 116 -20.29 -7.15 11.42
CA PRO A 116 -19.23 -7.93 10.78
C PRO A 116 -19.28 -7.89 9.24
N TRP A 117 -20.31 -7.25 8.67
CA TRP A 117 -20.66 -7.34 7.26
C TRP A 117 -20.20 -6.19 6.38
N THR A 118 -19.76 -5.07 6.96
CA THR A 118 -19.72 -3.82 6.18
C THR A 118 -18.42 -3.04 6.20
N ARG A 119 -17.32 -3.54 6.81
CA ARG A 119 -15.97 -3.02 6.54
C ARG A 119 -14.88 -3.88 7.17
N VAL A 120 -14.01 -4.46 6.33
CA VAL A 120 -12.76 -5.09 6.79
C VAL A 120 -11.59 -4.09 6.71
N SER A 121 -11.67 -3.08 5.83
CA SER A 121 -10.81 -1.90 5.94
C SER A 121 -11.53 -0.81 6.73
N HIS A 122 -10.92 -0.39 7.84
CA HIS A 122 -11.38 0.78 8.59
C HIS A 122 -10.73 2.08 8.11
N PHE A 123 -10.01 2.05 6.99
CA PHE A 123 -9.39 3.23 6.42
C PHE A 123 -10.43 4.17 5.80
N PHE A 124 -10.39 5.44 6.22
CA PHE A 124 -11.19 6.51 5.61
C PHE A 124 -10.26 7.39 4.77
N PRO A 125 -10.27 7.26 3.43
CA PRO A 125 -9.47 8.15 2.59
C PRO A 125 -10.00 9.57 2.69
N THR A 126 -9.09 10.52 2.86
CA THR A 126 -9.38 11.95 2.77
C THR A 126 -8.47 12.58 1.72
N THR A 127 -8.91 13.70 1.15
CA THR A 127 -8.06 14.51 0.27
C THR A 127 -6.78 14.95 0.97
N GLN A 128 -6.84 15.25 2.26
CA GLN A 128 -5.69 15.61 3.07
C GLN A 128 -4.67 14.46 3.15
N THR A 129 -5.12 13.23 3.36
CA THR A 129 -4.23 12.06 3.37
C THR A 129 -3.56 11.86 2.02
N LEU A 130 -4.28 12.04 0.91
CA LEU A 130 -3.67 11.97 -0.43
C LEU A 130 -2.62 13.05 -0.63
N ILE A 131 -2.89 14.30 -0.22
CA ILE A 131 -1.95 15.42 -0.33
C ILE A 131 -0.69 15.17 0.52
N GLN A 132 -0.83 14.60 1.72
CA GLN A 132 0.33 14.26 2.57
C GLN A 132 1.25 13.22 1.91
N PHE A 133 0.69 12.34 1.08
CA PHE A 133 1.43 11.27 0.40
C PHE A 133 1.83 11.63 -1.03
N ALA A 134 1.18 12.57 -1.70
CA ALA A 134 1.53 12.98 -3.05
C ALA A 134 2.67 14.01 -3.06
N GLU A 135 3.51 14.02 -4.10
CA GLU A 135 4.47 15.11 -4.31
C GLU A 135 3.78 16.35 -4.89
N GLY A 136 2.75 16.15 -5.72
CA GLY A 136 1.96 17.22 -6.31
C GLY A 136 2.68 18.00 -7.40
N LEU A 137 3.82 17.51 -7.90
CA LEU A 137 4.61 18.12 -8.96
C LEU A 137 4.24 17.50 -10.31
N PRO A 138 3.90 18.28 -11.34
CA PRO A 138 3.73 17.76 -12.70
C PRO A 138 5.09 17.42 -13.33
N PRO A 139 5.13 16.64 -14.43
CA PRO A 139 6.36 16.40 -15.18
C PRO A 139 6.95 17.71 -15.70
N ALA A 140 8.27 17.87 -15.57
CA ALA A 140 8.97 19.04 -16.09
C ALA A 140 9.03 19.01 -17.63
N PRO A 141 9.19 20.17 -18.30
CA PRO A 141 9.33 20.20 -19.75
C PRO A 141 10.54 19.39 -20.20
N GLY A 142 10.29 18.32 -20.97
CA GLY A 142 11.33 17.43 -21.50
C GLY A 142 11.48 16.12 -20.73
N ASP A 143 10.81 15.94 -19.59
CA ASP A 143 10.81 14.69 -18.84
C ASP A 143 10.24 13.54 -19.68
N VAL A 144 10.89 12.37 -19.58
CA VAL A 144 10.36 11.13 -20.13
C VAL A 144 9.36 10.53 -19.14
N VAL A 145 8.08 10.51 -19.52
CA VAL A 145 6.98 9.96 -18.73
C VAL A 145 6.86 8.46 -18.96
N ILE A 146 6.97 7.72 -17.86
CA ILE A 146 6.88 6.28 -17.79
C ILE A 146 5.54 5.90 -17.16
N TYR A 147 4.90 4.87 -17.70
CA TYR A 147 3.68 4.30 -17.14
C TYR A 147 3.84 2.83 -16.80
N ALA A 148 3.47 2.46 -15.59
CA ALA A 148 3.33 1.07 -15.16
C ALA A 148 1.97 0.88 -14.51
N CYS A 149 1.32 -0.28 -14.70
CA CYS A 149 0.02 -0.55 -14.09
C CYS A 149 -0.07 -1.95 -13.45
N GLY A 150 -1.01 -2.11 -12.51
CA GLY A 150 -1.26 -3.39 -11.86
C GLY A 150 -2.11 -3.31 -10.60
N ALA A 151 -2.15 -4.41 -9.85
CA ALA A 151 -2.78 -4.45 -8.53
C ALA A 151 -2.00 -3.62 -7.51
N PHE A 152 -0.69 -3.84 -7.39
CA PHE A 152 0.12 -3.33 -6.27
C PHE A 152 -0.48 -3.64 -4.89
N ASP A 153 -1.15 -4.79 -4.79
CA ASP A 153 -1.72 -5.32 -3.54
C ASP A 153 -0.59 -5.78 -2.60
N LEU A 154 -0.72 -5.50 -1.30
CA LEU A 154 0.32 -5.73 -0.29
C LEU A 154 1.71 -5.29 -0.78
N PHE A 155 1.88 -3.99 -1.02
CA PHE A 155 3.08 -3.45 -1.65
C PHE A 155 4.38 -3.97 -1.00
N HIS A 156 5.16 -4.73 -1.76
CA HIS A 156 6.32 -5.48 -1.27
C HIS A 156 7.57 -5.23 -2.10
N ILE A 157 8.71 -5.80 -1.69
CA ILE A 157 10.02 -5.55 -2.29
C ILE A 157 10.07 -5.82 -3.80
N GLY A 158 9.35 -6.84 -4.28
CA GLY A 158 9.24 -7.09 -5.72
C GLY A 158 8.65 -5.93 -6.52
N HIS A 159 7.63 -5.23 -6.00
CA HIS A 159 7.10 -4.03 -6.64
C HIS A 159 8.11 -2.89 -6.59
N LEU A 160 8.78 -2.70 -5.44
CA LEU A 160 9.80 -1.66 -5.30
C LEU A 160 10.93 -1.84 -6.31
N CYS A 161 11.53 -3.03 -6.40
CA CYS A 161 12.60 -3.30 -7.36
C CYS A 161 12.13 -3.10 -8.80
N PHE A 162 10.91 -3.53 -9.13
CA PHE A 162 10.32 -3.29 -10.45
C PHE A 162 10.19 -1.79 -10.76
N LEU A 163 9.65 -0.99 -9.83
CA LEU A 163 9.48 0.44 -10.03
C LEU A 163 10.82 1.19 -10.03
N GLU A 164 11.83 0.74 -9.28
CA GLU A 164 13.19 1.27 -9.33
C GLU A 164 13.85 1.03 -10.70
N GLU A 165 13.69 -0.15 -11.30
CA GLU A 165 14.15 -0.41 -12.67
C GLU A 165 13.35 0.40 -13.70
N ALA A 166 12.02 0.46 -13.56
CA ALA A 166 11.18 1.27 -14.44
C ALA A 166 11.58 2.75 -14.41
N ARG A 167 11.89 3.29 -13.23
CA ARG A 167 12.30 4.69 -13.03
C ARG A 167 13.64 5.03 -13.70
N LYS A 168 14.47 4.04 -14.10
CA LYS A 168 15.71 4.29 -14.86
C LYS A 168 15.45 4.57 -16.35
N LEU A 169 14.25 4.27 -16.85
CA LEU A 169 13.89 4.43 -18.26
C LEU A 169 13.39 5.84 -18.61
N GLY A 170 13.35 6.75 -17.64
CA GLY A 170 12.80 8.09 -17.79
C GLY A 170 12.74 8.85 -16.47
N ASP A 171 12.02 9.96 -16.43
CA ASP A 171 12.12 10.99 -15.39
C ASP A 171 10.86 11.08 -14.51
N TYR A 172 9.71 10.67 -15.03
CA TYR A 172 8.43 10.81 -14.33
C TYR A 172 7.64 9.51 -14.37
N LEU A 173 7.52 8.82 -13.24
CA LEU A 173 6.88 7.51 -13.18
C LEU A 173 5.44 7.62 -12.67
N ILE A 174 4.50 7.30 -13.55
CA ILE A 174 3.07 7.21 -13.28
C ILE A 174 2.70 5.75 -13.03
N VAL A 175 2.08 5.47 -11.89
CA VAL A 175 1.63 4.12 -11.54
C VAL A 175 0.10 4.03 -11.57
N GLY A 176 -0.42 3.25 -12.51
CA GLY A 176 -1.85 2.95 -12.61
C GLY A 176 -2.29 1.83 -11.66
N ILE A 177 -3.24 2.13 -10.79
CA ILE A 177 -3.75 1.19 -9.79
C ILE A 177 -5.13 0.71 -10.20
N HIS A 178 -5.26 -0.58 -10.52
CA HIS A 178 -6.54 -1.18 -10.91
C HIS A 178 -7.55 -1.14 -9.75
N THR A 179 -8.85 -1.06 -10.07
CA THR A 179 -9.94 -1.11 -9.08
C THR A 179 -9.99 -2.49 -8.39
N ASP A 180 -10.63 -2.54 -7.22
CA ASP A 180 -10.72 -3.79 -6.44
C ASP A 180 -11.45 -4.90 -7.21
N GLN A 181 -12.50 -4.53 -7.97
CA GLN A 181 -13.27 -5.45 -8.80
C GLN A 181 -12.41 -6.08 -9.89
N VAL A 182 -11.67 -5.24 -10.64
CA VAL A 182 -10.78 -5.71 -11.70
C VAL A 182 -9.69 -6.62 -11.13
N VAL A 183 -9.10 -6.26 -9.99
CA VAL A 183 -8.10 -7.11 -9.33
C VAL A 183 -8.68 -8.46 -8.90
N ASN A 184 -9.91 -8.47 -8.38
CA ASN A 184 -10.58 -9.71 -8.00
C ASN A 184 -10.88 -10.58 -9.24
N GLU A 185 -11.28 -10.00 -10.36
CA GLU A 185 -11.58 -10.74 -11.60
C GLU A 185 -10.37 -11.55 -12.08
N TYR A 186 -9.17 -10.97 -12.12
CA TYR A 186 -7.99 -11.69 -12.64
C TYR A 186 -7.17 -12.44 -11.57
N LYS A 187 -7.24 -12.08 -10.28
CA LYS A 187 -6.54 -12.82 -9.22
C LYS A 187 -7.43 -13.85 -8.52
N GLY A 188 -8.74 -13.63 -8.49
CA GLY A 188 -9.70 -14.46 -7.78
C GLY A 188 -9.53 -14.42 -6.26
N GLY A 189 -10.26 -15.32 -5.59
CA GLY A 189 -10.19 -15.48 -4.13
C GLY A 189 -10.61 -14.22 -3.38
N ASN A 190 -9.86 -13.89 -2.33
CA ASN A 190 -10.02 -12.73 -1.46
C ASN A 190 -9.15 -11.54 -1.87
N HIS A 191 -8.63 -11.51 -3.11
CA HIS A 191 -7.84 -10.37 -3.59
C HIS A 191 -8.72 -9.23 -4.13
N PRO A 192 -8.28 -7.97 -4.01
CA PRO A 192 -7.07 -7.55 -3.30
C PRO A 192 -7.26 -7.53 -1.78
N ILE A 193 -6.20 -7.81 -1.03
CA ILE A 193 -6.19 -7.76 0.44
C ILE A 193 -6.33 -6.32 0.94
N MET A 194 -5.69 -5.38 0.22
CA MET A 194 -5.79 -3.95 0.47
C MET A 194 -6.74 -3.31 -0.55
N SER A 195 -7.64 -2.46 -0.06
CA SER A 195 -8.54 -1.66 -0.90
C SER A 195 -7.78 -0.72 -1.83
N LEU A 196 -8.45 -0.23 -2.88
CA LEU A 196 -7.88 0.73 -3.83
C LEU A 196 -7.17 1.90 -3.14
N HIS A 197 -7.80 2.51 -2.15
CA HIS A 197 -7.25 3.68 -1.47
C HIS A 197 -6.04 3.35 -0.58
N GLU A 198 -6.05 2.19 0.09
CA GLU A 198 -4.88 1.72 0.86
C GLU A 198 -3.69 1.44 -0.07
N ARG A 199 -3.94 0.85 -1.25
CA ARG A 199 -2.92 0.58 -2.27
C ARG A 199 -2.34 1.87 -2.87
N VAL A 200 -3.18 2.87 -3.13
CA VAL A 200 -2.74 4.18 -3.61
C VAL A 200 -1.75 4.82 -2.65
N LEU A 201 -2.06 4.86 -1.34
CA LEU A 201 -1.12 5.41 -0.35
C LEU A 201 0.15 4.58 -0.22
N SER A 202 0.02 3.25 -0.30
CA SER A 202 1.16 2.34 -0.25
C SER A 202 2.15 2.60 -1.39
N VAL A 203 1.65 2.93 -2.58
CA VAL A 203 2.46 3.22 -3.77
C VAL A 203 3.05 4.63 -3.72
N LEU A 204 2.26 5.65 -3.35
CA LEU A 204 2.70 7.05 -3.24
C LEU A 204 3.81 7.28 -2.19
N ALA A 205 3.95 6.37 -1.21
CA ALA A 205 4.97 6.47 -0.17
C ALA A 205 6.41 6.24 -0.66
N TYR A 206 6.59 5.66 -1.86
CA TYR A 206 7.91 5.22 -2.35
C TYR A 206 8.55 6.21 -3.33
N LYS A 207 9.86 6.41 -3.17
CA LYS A 207 10.71 7.33 -3.94
C LYS A 207 10.58 7.27 -5.46
N PRO A 208 10.54 6.10 -6.13
CA PRO A 208 10.49 6.07 -7.59
C PRO A 208 9.17 6.58 -8.17
N VAL A 209 8.09 6.68 -7.39
CA VAL A 209 6.75 7.01 -7.87
C VAL A 209 6.51 8.51 -7.83
N SER A 210 6.18 9.09 -8.98
CA SER A 210 5.86 10.52 -9.11
C SER A 210 4.35 10.78 -9.02
N GLU A 211 3.54 9.90 -9.62
CA GLU A 211 2.08 10.07 -9.69
C GLU A 211 1.35 8.73 -9.70
N VAL A 212 0.09 8.74 -9.28
CA VAL A 212 -0.78 7.56 -9.30
C VAL A 212 -2.09 7.83 -10.03
N VAL A 213 -2.43 6.96 -10.99
CA VAL A 213 -3.78 6.92 -11.58
C VAL A 213 -4.66 6.02 -10.70
N ILE A 214 -5.56 6.64 -9.95
CA ILE A 214 -6.50 5.95 -9.05
C ILE A 214 -7.63 5.34 -9.88
N GLY A 215 -7.72 4.00 -9.90
CA GLY A 215 -8.74 3.29 -10.69
C GLY A 215 -8.39 3.23 -12.18
N ALA A 216 -7.14 2.92 -12.49
CA ALA A 216 -6.67 2.77 -13.86
C ALA A 216 -7.39 1.63 -14.60
N PRO A 217 -7.70 1.80 -15.91
CA PRO A 217 -8.31 0.74 -16.71
C PRO A 217 -7.34 -0.44 -16.87
N TYR A 218 -7.90 -1.65 -16.99
CA TYR A 218 -7.11 -2.86 -17.22
C TYR A 218 -6.40 -2.83 -18.59
N MET A 219 -7.11 -2.38 -19.63
CA MET A 219 -6.55 -2.17 -20.97
C MET A 219 -5.95 -0.76 -21.04
N ILE A 220 -4.71 -0.65 -21.53
CA ILE A 220 -4.08 0.65 -21.73
C ILE A 220 -4.64 1.27 -23.00
N THR A 221 -5.42 2.35 -22.85
CA THR A 221 -6.06 3.06 -23.96
C THR A 221 -5.16 4.15 -24.53
N GLU A 222 -5.38 4.49 -25.81
CA GLU A 222 -4.70 5.61 -26.46
C GLU A 222 -5.00 6.95 -25.75
N ASP A 223 -6.22 7.12 -25.23
CA ASP A 223 -6.61 8.30 -24.45
C ASP A 223 -5.75 8.48 -23.20
N LEU A 224 -5.44 7.38 -22.48
CA LEU A 224 -4.57 7.43 -21.30
C LEU A 224 -3.15 7.85 -21.70
N ILE A 225 -2.61 7.23 -22.76
CA ILE A 225 -1.26 7.53 -23.27
C ILE A 225 -1.18 9.01 -23.69
N ARG A 226 -2.16 9.52 -24.42
CA ARG A 226 -2.21 10.91 -24.88
C ARG A 226 -2.44 11.90 -23.73
N ARG A 227 -3.32 11.58 -22.78
CA ARG A 227 -3.65 12.44 -21.64
C ARG A 227 -2.45 12.71 -20.75
N PHE A 228 -1.67 11.67 -20.45
CA PHE A 228 -0.49 11.76 -19.60
C PHE A 228 0.80 11.96 -20.38
N ASN A 229 0.73 12.03 -21.71
CA ASN A 229 1.88 12.10 -22.60
C ASN A 229 2.90 11.00 -22.25
N VAL A 230 2.49 9.73 -22.25
CA VAL A 230 3.35 8.59 -21.89
C VAL A 230 4.29 8.26 -23.04
N GLN A 231 5.60 8.19 -22.76
CA GLN A 231 6.62 7.78 -23.75
C GLN A 231 7.05 6.32 -23.59
N VAL A 232 6.96 5.75 -22.39
CA VAL A 232 7.39 4.38 -22.10
C VAL A 232 6.36 3.69 -21.24
N VAL A 233 5.93 2.49 -21.64
CA VAL A 233 5.08 1.60 -20.84
C VAL A 233 5.89 0.41 -20.39
N VAL A 234 5.93 0.15 -19.09
CA VAL A 234 6.76 -0.92 -18.50
C VAL A 234 5.87 -1.96 -17.83
N HIS A 235 6.18 -3.24 -18.04
CA HIS A 235 5.52 -4.33 -17.34
C HIS A 235 6.55 -5.36 -16.88
N GLY A 236 6.39 -5.92 -15.68
CA GLY A 236 7.30 -6.94 -15.17
C GLY A 236 7.17 -8.27 -15.92
N SER A 237 8.23 -9.09 -15.84
CA SER A 237 8.32 -10.40 -16.52
C SER A 237 7.40 -11.50 -15.99
N ARG A 238 6.60 -11.25 -14.95
CA ARG A 238 5.74 -12.25 -14.33
C ARG A 238 4.38 -12.30 -15.04
N THR A 239 4.16 -13.35 -15.81
CA THR A 239 2.87 -13.67 -16.44
C THR A 239 1.77 -13.81 -15.39
N ALA A 240 0.61 -13.19 -15.63
CA ALA A 240 -0.56 -13.37 -14.79
C ALA A 240 -0.92 -14.86 -14.77
N GLN A 241 -0.97 -15.46 -13.57
CA GLN A 241 -1.23 -16.89 -13.37
C GLN A 241 -2.61 -17.34 -13.89
N ASN A 242 -3.50 -16.40 -14.19
CA ASN A 242 -4.82 -16.61 -14.77
C ASN A 242 -5.06 -15.66 -15.96
N GLN A 243 -4.22 -15.70 -17.00
CA GLN A 243 -4.70 -15.21 -18.30
C GLN A 243 -5.83 -16.15 -18.75
N TYR A 244 -7.08 -15.71 -18.58
CA TYR A 244 -8.22 -16.37 -19.21
C TYR A 244 -7.91 -16.49 -20.71
N VAL A 245 -8.16 -17.68 -21.27
CA VAL A 245 -7.66 -18.13 -22.58
C VAL A 245 -8.11 -17.24 -23.77
N ASP A 246 -9.00 -16.27 -23.57
CA ASP A 246 -9.51 -15.37 -24.61
C ASP A 246 -9.46 -13.87 -24.24
N MET A 247 -8.68 -13.47 -23.23
CA MET A 247 -8.57 -12.04 -22.88
C MET A 247 -7.62 -11.30 -23.82
N PRO A 248 -8.04 -10.14 -24.38
CA PRO A 248 -7.19 -9.33 -25.24
C PRO A 248 -5.96 -8.84 -24.46
N ASP A 249 -4.81 -8.76 -25.14
CA ASP A 249 -3.56 -8.29 -24.56
C ASP A 249 -3.70 -6.83 -24.05
N PRO A 250 -3.63 -6.58 -22.73
CA PRO A 250 -3.80 -5.23 -22.17
C PRO A 250 -2.72 -4.24 -22.63
N PHE A 251 -1.60 -4.75 -23.16
CA PHE A 251 -0.48 -3.97 -23.68
C PHE A 251 -0.45 -3.89 -25.20
N LYS A 252 -1.51 -4.32 -25.90
CA LYS A 252 -1.57 -4.30 -27.38
C LYS A 252 -1.25 -2.92 -27.96
N ILE A 253 -1.92 -1.86 -27.48
CA ILE A 253 -1.73 -0.50 -27.98
C ILE A 253 -0.30 0.01 -27.75
N PRO A 254 0.27 -0.07 -26.52
CA PRO A 254 1.68 0.28 -26.28
C PRO A 254 2.68 -0.49 -27.16
N LYS A 255 2.42 -1.77 -27.44
CA LYS A 255 3.26 -2.60 -28.33
C LYS A 255 3.17 -2.14 -29.79
N GLU A 256 1.97 -1.88 -30.29
CA GLU A 256 1.75 -1.35 -31.63
C GLU A 256 2.39 0.03 -31.83
N MET A 257 2.43 0.85 -30.76
CA MET A 257 3.09 2.15 -30.74
C MET A 257 4.62 2.07 -30.56
N GLY A 258 5.19 0.89 -30.28
CA GLY A 258 6.63 0.71 -30.08
C GLY A 258 7.17 1.31 -28.77
N ILE A 259 6.31 1.57 -27.79
CA ILE A 259 6.67 2.20 -26.51
C ILE A 259 6.65 1.23 -25.31
N PHE A 260 6.38 -0.05 -25.57
CA PHE A 260 6.33 -1.09 -24.54
C PHE A 260 7.73 -1.67 -24.23
N GLN A 261 8.06 -1.81 -22.96
CA GLN A 261 9.27 -2.46 -22.45
C GLN A 261 8.93 -3.48 -21.35
N LEU A 262 9.73 -4.54 -21.28
CA LEU A 262 9.61 -5.65 -20.32
C LEU A 262 10.72 -5.60 -19.27
#